data_AF-D8V7P6-F1
#
_entry.id   AF-D8V7P6-F1
#
_cell.length_a   1.000
_cell.length_b   1.000
_cell.length_c   1.000
_cell.angle_alpha   90.00
_cell.angle_beta   90.00
_cell.angle_gamma   90.00
#
_symmetry.space_group_name_H-M   'P 1'
#
loop_
_entity.id
_entity.type
_entity.pdbx_description
1 polymer ?
#
loop_
_entity_poly.entity_id
_entity_poly.type
_entity_poly.pdbx_seq_one_letter_code
_entity_poly.pdbx_strand_id
1 'polypeptide(L)'
;DNAIKDYQLYPLDRCFDDQTKMKVCDLIRDAIGCKHKINLDELDEWNDMDLRDPYNKYKGVLIPPRRRQLCFSRIVRGPANLRNLNEFKEEILKGAQSEGKFLGNYYNEDKGNYYNEDKDKEKALEAMKNSFYDYEYIIKGSDILENIQFKDIKRKLDKLLEKETNNNTKKAEDWWKVNNKSIWNAMLCGYKKSGNKIIDPSWCTIPTTETPPQFLRWIKEWGTNVCIQKEKYKKNVKSKCSNVTNLGAQASESTKCTSEIKKYQEWSRKRSIQWETISERYKKYKRMDEFKNVKEPDANEYLKEHCSKCPCGYNDMKEITKYTNIGNEAFKQIKEQVNIPAE
;
A
#
# COMPACT_ATOMS: atom_id res chain seq x y z
N ASP A 1 17.50 7.74 35.81
CA ASP A 1 16.56 6.86 35.07
C ASP A 1 15.92 7.59 33.88
N ASN A 2 16.59 7.58 32.73
CA ASN A 2 16.23 8.35 31.53
C ASN A 2 15.65 7.50 30.39
N ALA A 3 15.31 6.22 30.60
CA ALA A 3 14.68 5.40 29.58
C ALA A 3 13.30 5.97 29.20
N ILE A 4 12.90 5.93 27.92
CA ILE A 4 11.47 6.00 27.59
C ILE A 4 10.87 4.80 28.31
N LYS A 5 10.06 5.03 29.36
CA LYS A 5 9.34 3.93 29.97
C LYS A 5 8.50 3.34 28.84
N ASP A 6 8.69 2.04 28.57
CA ASP A 6 7.65 1.30 27.88
C ASP A 6 6.45 1.36 28.81
N TYR A 7 5.59 2.33 28.57
CA TYR A 7 4.30 2.37 29.19
C TYR A 7 3.59 1.15 28.63
N GLN A 8 3.55 0.07 29.43
CA GLN A 8 2.87 -1.19 29.14
C GLN A 8 1.35 -0.97 29.09
N LEU A 9 0.92 -0.09 28.19
CA LEU A 9 -0.45 0.14 27.82
C LEU A 9 -0.89 -1.07 27.02
N TYR A 10 -1.63 -1.93 27.71
CA TYR A 10 -2.03 -3.27 27.27
C TYR A 10 -0.81 -4.20 27.10
N PRO A 11 -0.90 -5.51 27.45
CA PRO A 11 0.17 -6.48 27.21
C PRO A 11 0.25 -6.87 25.72
N LEU A 12 0.43 -5.87 24.84
CA LEU A 12 0.66 -5.99 23.40
C LEU A 12 2.15 -6.16 23.08
N ASP A 13 3.01 -6.37 24.08
CA ASP A 13 4.44 -6.66 23.93
C ASP A 13 4.67 -8.09 23.41
N ARG A 14 3.67 -8.98 23.51
CA ARG A 14 3.71 -10.35 23.00
C ARG A 14 2.66 -10.53 21.92
N CYS A 15 3.04 -11.21 20.85
CA CYS A 15 2.09 -11.59 19.82
C CYS A 15 1.16 -12.71 20.32
N PHE A 16 -0.03 -12.79 19.71
CA PHE A 16 -1.14 -13.60 20.17
C PHE A 16 -1.22 -14.92 19.40
N ASP A 17 -1.12 -16.04 20.10
CA ASP A 17 -1.23 -17.41 19.57
C ASP A 17 -2.37 -18.22 20.19
N ASP A 18 -3.17 -17.65 21.10
CA ASP A 18 -4.23 -18.39 21.84
C ASP A 18 -5.48 -17.53 22.17
N GLN A 19 -6.61 -18.19 22.37
CA GLN A 19 -7.92 -17.64 22.77
C GLN A 19 -7.84 -16.81 24.06
N THR A 20 -6.97 -17.16 25.00
CA THR A 20 -6.77 -16.41 26.26
C THR A 20 -6.29 -14.98 26.04
N LYS A 21 -5.51 -14.73 24.99
CA LYS A 21 -4.95 -13.41 24.66
C LYS A 21 -5.91 -12.52 23.85
N MET A 22 -7.08 -13.03 23.45
CA MET A 22 -8.11 -12.27 22.74
C MET A 22 -8.66 -11.12 23.60
N LYS A 23 -8.72 -11.31 24.93
CA LYS A 23 -9.15 -10.29 25.89
C LYS A 23 -8.33 -9.00 25.83
N VAL A 24 -7.05 -9.08 25.45
CA VAL A 24 -6.17 -7.91 25.35
C VAL A 24 -6.58 -7.03 24.18
N CYS A 25 -6.92 -7.63 23.04
CA CYS A 25 -7.43 -6.91 21.88
C CYS A 25 -8.74 -6.17 22.22
N ASP A 26 -9.60 -6.75 23.04
CA ASP A 26 -10.89 -6.13 23.42
C ASP A 26 -10.75 -4.86 24.28
N LEU A 27 -9.58 -4.65 24.90
CA LEU A 27 -9.30 -3.44 25.67
C LEU A 27 -9.08 -2.20 24.78
N ILE A 28 -8.68 -2.40 23.53
CA ILE A 28 -8.44 -1.32 22.57
C ILE A 28 -9.76 -1.05 21.83
N ARG A 29 -10.27 0.17 22.00
CA ARG A 29 -11.46 0.63 21.28
C ARG A 29 -11.14 0.91 19.81
N ASP A 30 -12.15 0.87 18.95
CA ASP A 30 -11.98 1.29 17.57
C ASP A 30 -11.79 2.82 17.49
N ALA A 31 -10.97 3.26 16.52
CA ALA A 31 -10.75 4.65 16.24
C ALA A 31 -12.01 5.33 15.69
N ILE A 32 -12.36 6.47 16.26
CA ILE A 32 -13.50 7.28 15.79
C ILE A 32 -13.16 7.91 14.43
N GLY A 33 -14.07 7.75 13.48
CA GLY A 33 -14.01 8.38 12.16
C GLY A 33 -13.16 7.64 11.12
N CYS A 34 -12.71 6.42 11.41
CA CYS A 34 -12.20 5.53 10.37
C CYS A 34 -13.37 4.92 9.58
N LYS A 35 -13.23 4.92 8.25
CA LYS A 35 -14.25 4.44 7.31
C LYS A 35 -13.85 3.06 6.77
N HIS A 36 -14.84 2.33 6.27
CA HIS A 36 -14.59 1.14 5.45
C HIS A 36 -13.70 1.49 4.26
N LYS A 37 -12.83 0.55 3.89
CA LYS A 37 -11.93 0.72 2.74
C LYS A 37 -12.71 0.46 1.46
N ILE A 38 -12.40 1.24 0.43
CA ILE A 38 -12.96 1.07 -0.90
C ILE A 38 -11.85 1.16 -1.94
N ASN A 39 -12.00 0.42 -3.04
CA ASN A 39 -11.14 0.56 -4.24
C ASN A 39 -9.61 0.51 -3.97
N LEU A 40 -9.14 -0.25 -2.97
CA LEU A 40 -7.71 -0.33 -2.64
C LEU A 40 -6.87 -0.92 -3.78
N ASP A 41 -7.43 -1.88 -4.52
CA ASP A 41 -6.78 -2.55 -5.64
C ASP A 41 -6.99 -1.84 -6.99
N GLU A 42 -7.73 -0.72 -7.01
CA GLU A 42 -8.07 0.01 -8.23
C GLU A 42 -6.95 0.97 -8.62
N LEU A 43 -6.25 0.67 -9.71
CA LEU A 43 -5.13 1.48 -10.19
C LEU A 43 -5.57 2.89 -10.63
N ASP A 44 -6.84 3.10 -11.01
CA ASP A 44 -7.40 4.42 -11.33
C ASP A 44 -7.46 5.36 -10.11
N GLU A 45 -7.45 4.83 -8.88
CA GLU A 45 -7.48 5.61 -7.64
C GLU A 45 -6.09 6.12 -7.21
N TRP A 46 -5.02 5.66 -7.87
CA TRP A 46 -3.65 6.13 -7.65
C TRP A 46 -3.46 7.49 -8.31
N ASN A 47 -3.31 8.54 -7.49
CA ASN A 47 -3.19 9.92 -7.95
C ASN A 47 -2.36 10.76 -6.98
N ASP A 48 -2.09 12.01 -7.35
CA ASP A 48 -1.31 12.99 -6.60
C ASP A 48 -2.19 14.10 -5.98
N MET A 49 -3.50 13.87 -5.85
CA MET A 49 -4.49 14.88 -5.45
C MET A 49 -4.17 15.52 -4.10
N ASP A 50 -3.67 14.72 -3.16
CA ASP A 50 -3.33 15.16 -1.81
C ASP A 50 -1.91 15.76 -1.70
N LEU A 51 -1.20 15.89 -2.83
CA LEU A 51 0.14 16.47 -2.98
C LEU A 51 0.16 17.73 -3.87
N ARG A 52 -1.01 18.34 -4.10
CA ARG A 52 -1.12 19.55 -4.94
C ARG A 52 -0.29 20.70 -4.37
N ASP A 53 0.86 20.89 -4.97
CA ASP A 53 1.78 22.00 -4.76
C ASP A 53 1.87 22.82 -6.06
N PRO A 54 1.86 24.16 -6.01
CA PRO A 54 1.86 25.01 -7.20
C PRO A 54 3.08 24.81 -8.11
N TYR A 55 4.18 24.20 -7.64
CA TYR A 55 5.42 24.04 -8.38
C TYR A 55 5.67 22.63 -8.90
N ASN A 56 4.66 21.75 -8.92
CA ASN A 56 4.80 20.35 -9.35
C ASN A 56 5.90 19.59 -8.57
N LYS A 57 6.22 20.01 -7.33
CA LYS A 57 7.29 19.42 -6.52
C LYS A 57 7.15 17.89 -6.42
N TYR A 58 5.93 17.37 -6.38
CA TYR A 58 5.63 15.95 -6.22
C TYR A 58 5.11 15.24 -7.49
N LYS A 59 5.12 15.89 -8.66
CA LYS A 59 4.68 15.28 -9.94
C LYS A 59 5.31 13.89 -10.15
N GLY A 60 4.49 12.86 -10.32
CA GLY A 60 4.94 11.46 -10.49
C GLY A 60 5.09 10.67 -9.19
N VAL A 61 4.78 11.26 -8.04
CA VAL A 61 4.44 10.52 -6.82
C VAL A 61 2.95 10.21 -6.86
N LEU A 62 2.61 8.94 -7.10
CA LEU A 62 1.22 8.49 -7.01
C LEU A 62 0.98 7.87 -5.63
N ILE A 63 -0.04 8.39 -4.95
CA ILE A 63 -0.36 8.01 -3.58
C ILE A 63 -1.21 6.74 -3.61
N PRO A 64 -0.83 5.67 -2.89
CA PRO A 64 -1.65 4.47 -2.81
C PRO A 64 -3.05 4.81 -2.27
N PRO A 65 -4.13 4.25 -2.82
CA PRO A 65 -5.49 4.42 -2.30
C PRO A 65 -5.59 4.00 -0.83
N ARG A 66 -4.83 2.97 -0.45
CA ARG A 66 -4.65 2.53 0.94
C ARG A 66 -4.07 3.62 1.83
N ARG A 67 -2.98 4.29 1.43
CA ARG A 67 -2.37 5.42 2.17
C ARG A 67 -3.33 6.59 2.30
N ARG A 68 -4.09 6.92 1.23
CA ARG A 68 -5.10 8.00 1.25
C ARG A 68 -6.23 7.71 2.24
N GLN A 69 -6.56 6.43 2.41
CA GLN A 69 -7.59 5.95 3.32
C GLN A 69 -7.03 5.46 4.66
N LEU A 70 -5.75 5.70 4.96
CA LEU A 70 -5.08 5.21 6.17
C LEU A 70 -5.84 5.68 7.41
N CYS A 71 -6.28 4.73 8.22
CA CYS A 71 -7.03 5.02 9.43
C CYS A 71 -6.07 5.59 10.46
N PHE A 72 -6.43 6.72 11.06
CA PHE A 72 -5.87 7.25 12.30
C PHE A 72 -7.03 7.65 13.21
N SER A 73 -6.78 7.66 14.52
CA SER A 73 -7.75 8.12 15.50
C SER A 73 -7.96 9.63 15.46
N ARG A 74 -8.73 10.18 16.40
CA ARG A 74 -8.99 11.62 16.51
C ARG A 74 -7.73 12.48 16.66
N ILE A 75 -6.56 11.87 16.92
CA ILE A 75 -5.28 12.58 17.02
C ILE A 75 -4.94 13.39 15.77
N VAL A 76 -5.45 13.03 14.59
CA VAL A 76 -5.27 13.80 13.33
C VAL A 76 -6.38 14.84 13.08
N ARG A 77 -7.47 14.84 13.86
CA ARG A 77 -8.71 15.63 13.58
C ARG A 77 -8.97 16.74 14.60
N GLY A 78 -7.99 17.62 14.81
CA GLY A 78 -8.13 18.83 15.62
C GLY A 78 -7.17 18.92 16.82
N PRO A 79 -7.39 19.87 17.75
CA PRO A 79 -6.62 19.99 18.98
C PRO A 79 -6.99 18.84 19.92
N ALA A 80 -6.45 17.65 19.64
CA ALA A 80 -6.37 16.61 20.64
C ALA A 80 -5.48 17.17 21.76
N ASN A 81 -6.09 17.63 22.84
CA ASN A 81 -5.40 18.04 24.07
C ASN A 81 -4.86 16.77 24.75
N LEU A 82 -3.86 16.13 24.14
CA LEU A 82 -3.17 14.99 24.71
C LEU A 82 -2.40 15.47 25.93
N ARG A 83 -2.63 14.84 27.08
CA ARG A 83 -2.06 15.28 28.36
C ARG A 83 -0.67 14.70 28.62
N ASN A 84 -0.37 13.54 28.04
CA ASN A 84 0.81 12.70 28.29
C ASN A 84 1.06 11.71 27.12
N LEU A 85 2.20 11.00 27.15
CA LEU A 85 2.55 9.99 26.14
C LEU A 85 1.63 8.77 26.15
N ASN A 86 0.96 8.48 27.27
CA ASN A 86 0.01 7.36 27.36
C ASN A 86 -1.21 7.57 26.48
N GLU A 87 -1.81 8.76 26.56
CA GLU A 87 -2.94 9.13 25.71
C GLU A 87 -2.53 9.16 24.22
N PHE A 88 -1.30 9.62 23.92
CA PHE A 88 -0.77 9.56 22.55
C PHE A 88 -0.68 8.11 22.05
N LYS A 89 -0.05 7.21 22.84
CA LYS A 89 0.08 5.78 22.49
C LYS A 89 -1.29 5.14 22.30
N GLU A 90 -2.23 5.37 23.21
CA GLU A 90 -3.59 4.83 23.11
C GLU A 90 -4.27 5.25 21.80
N GLU A 91 -4.18 6.52 21.42
CA GLU A 91 -4.76 7.01 20.17
C GLU A 91 -4.09 6.42 18.92
N ILE A 92 -2.77 6.17 18.94
CA ILE A 92 -2.08 5.45 17.85
C ILE A 92 -2.55 3.99 17.77
N LEU A 93 -2.68 3.29 18.90
CA LEU A 93 -3.12 1.89 18.95
C LEU A 93 -4.56 1.72 18.45
N LYS A 94 -5.47 2.63 18.80
CA LYS A 94 -6.84 2.65 18.27
C LYS A 94 -6.85 2.75 16.74
N GLY A 95 -6.03 3.65 16.20
CA GLY A 95 -5.86 3.82 14.76
C GLY A 95 -5.35 2.54 14.10
N ALA A 96 -4.26 1.98 14.62
CA ALA A 96 -3.64 0.77 14.10
C ALA A 96 -4.58 -0.45 14.13
N GLN A 97 -5.32 -0.63 15.23
CA GLN A 97 -6.34 -1.68 15.32
C GLN A 97 -7.43 -1.49 14.26
N SER A 98 -8.00 -0.29 14.15
CA SER A 98 -9.03 -0.05 13.15
C SER A 98 -8.51 -0.20 11.73
N GLU A 99 -7.25 0.20 11.45
CA GLU A 99 -6.60 -0.06 10.17
C GLU A 99 -6.56 -1.56 9.85
N GLY A 100 -6.05 -2.38 10.76
CA GLY A 100 -6.01 -3.83 10.60
C GLY A 100 -7.39 -4.45 10.41
N LYS A 101 -8.40 -3.97 11.15
CA LYS A 101 -9.79 -4.43 11.03
C LYS A 101 -10.38 -4.12 9.65
N PHE A 102 -10.24 -2.88 9.18
CA PHE A 102 -10.84 -2.47 7.92
C PHE A 102 -10.10 -3.03 6.69
N LEU A 103 -8.77 -3.19 6.76
CA LEU A 103 -8.01 -3.93 5.75
C LEU A 103 -8.42 -5.41 5.74
N GLY A 104 -8.53 -6.01 6.92
CA GLY A 104 -8.99 -7.37 7.09
C GLY A 104 -10.38 -7.60 6.49
N ASN A 105 -11.34 -6.69 6.72
CA ASN A 105 -12.67 -6.72 6.11
C ASN A 105 -12.62 -6.58 4.59
N TYR A 106 -11.87 -5.60 4.06
CA TYR A 106 -11.81 -5.33 2.61
C TYR A 106 -11.32 -6.52 1.79
N TYR A 107 -10.28 -7.20 2.29
CA TYR A 107 -9.75 -8.40 1.66
C TYR A 107 -10.51 -9.67 2.07
N ASN A 108 -11.49 -9.59 2.99
CA ASN A 108 -12.41 -10.69 3.31
C ASN A 108 -13.68 -10.66 2.46
N GLU A 109 -14.03 -9.52 1.88
CA GLU A 109 -15.22 -9.38 1.08
C GLU A 109 -15.07 -10.22 -0.19
N ASP A 110 -15.93 -11.23 -0.27
CA ASP A 110 -16.03 -12.23 -1.32
C ASP A 110 -16.24 -11.54 -2.67
N LYS A 111 -15.15 -11.13 -3.33
CA LYS A 111 -15.16 -10.53 -4.68
C LYS A 111 -15.41 -11.60 -5.77
N GLY A 112 -16.16 -12.64 -5.43
CA GLY A 112 -16.57 -13.76 -6.28
C GLY A 112 -15.59 -14.94 -6.28
N ASN A 113 -16.05 -16.04 -6.89
CA ASN A 113 -15.49 -17.40 -6.95
C ASN A 113 -14.05 -17.56 -7.53
N TYR A 114 -13.24 -16.50 -7.59
CA TYR A 114 -11.91 -16.51 -8.21
C TYR A 114 -10.75 -16.33 -7.20
N TYR A 115 -11.05 -16.10 -5.92
CA TYR A 115 -10.05 -15.86 -4.88
C TYR A 115 -9.96 -17.02 -3.89
N ASN A 116 -8.72 -17.37 -3.53
CA ASN A 116 -8.36 -18.39 -2.54
C ASN A 116 -8.12 -17.67 -1.21
N GLU A 117 -8.66 -18.18 -0.12
CA GLU A 117 -8.49 -17.67 1.25
C GLU A 117 -7.03 -17.31 1.58
N ASP A 118 -6.07 -18.10 1.10
CA ASP A 118 -4.63 -17.84 1.31
C ASP A 118 -4.14 -16.57 0.60
N LYS A 119 -4.65 -16.30 -0.61
CA LYS A 119 -4.29 -15.09 -1.37
C LYS A 119 -4.87 -13.83 -0.71
N ASP A 120 -6.05 -13.95 -0.13
CA ASP A 120 -6.72 -12.85 0.55
C ASP A 120 -6.05 -12.53 1.89
N LYS A 121 -5.63 -13.56 2.63
CA LYS A 121 -4.74 -13.42 3.79
C LYS A 121 -3.43 -12.72 3.42
N GLU A 122 -2.80 -13.14 2.33
CA GLU A 122 -1.54 -12.57 1.87
C GLU A 122 -1.70 -11.08 1.46
N LYS A 123 -2.74 -10.73 0.71
CA LYS A 123 -3.03 -9.33 0.35
C LYS A 123 -3.28 -8.46 1.57
N ALA A 124 -4.07 -8.96 2.52
CA ALA A 124 -4.34 -8.22 3.75
C ALA A 124 -3.06 -8.00 4.56
N LEU A 125 -2.19 -9.03 4.67
CA LEU A 125 -0.90 -8.92 5.33
C LEU A 125 -0.02 -7.85 4.68
N GLU A 126 0.15 -7.89 3.36
CA GLU A 126 0.97 -6.92 2.64
C GLU A 126 0.41 -5.49 2.77
N ALA A 127 -0.91 -5.32 2.70
CA ALA A 127 -1.55 -4.03 2.95
C ALA A 127 -1.31 -3.54 4.39
N MET A 128 -1.40 -4.43 5.39
CA MET A 128 -1.09 -4.08 6.78
C MET A 128 0.37 -3.69 6.96
N LYS A 129 1.33 -4.41 6.34
CA LYS A 129 2.75 -4.04 6.36
C LYS A 129 2.97 -2.65 5.76
N ASN A 130 2.39 -2.36 4.60
CA ASN A 130 2.49 -1.05 3.97
C ASN A 130 1.89 0.06 4.84
N SER A 131 0.74 -0.18 5.47
CA SER A 131 0.15 0.76 6.44
C SER A 131 1.02 0.93 7.68
N PHE A 132 1.61 -0.13 8.22
CA PHE A 132 2.54 -0.06 9.36
C PHE A 132 3.76 0.82 9.07
N TYR A 133 4.35 0.69 7.88
CA TYR A 133 5.43 1.58 7.46
C TYR A 133 4.96 3.02 7.23
N ASP A 134 3.74 3.25 6.76
CA ASP A 134 3.23 4.61 6.67
C ASP A 134 3.02 5.24 8.05
N TYR A 135 2.58 4.46 9.05
CA TYR A 135 2.54 4.88 10.45
C TYR A 135 3.92 5.32 10.94
N GLU A 136 4.97 4.54 10.64
CA GLU A 136 6.35 4.90 10.97
C GLU A 136 6.74 6.28 10.43
N TYR A 137 6.51 6.50 9.14
CA TYR A 137 6.86 7.75 8.46
C TYR A 137 6.05 8.93 9.00
N ILE A 138 4.75 8.74 9.31
CA ILE A 138 3.91 9.78 9.89
C ILE A 138 4.36 10.14 11.31
N ILE A 139 4.66 9.15 12.14
CA ILE A 139 5.07 9.35 13.55
C ILE A 139 6.44 10.03 13.61
N LYS A 140 7.39 9.61 12.77
CA LYS A 140 8.72 10.24 12.63
C LYS A 140 8.65 11.59 11.90
N GLY A 141 7.54 11.89 11.24
CA GLY A 141 7.30 13.08 10.43
C GLY A 141 8.18 13.19 9.18
N SER A 142 8.50 12.05 8.59
CA SER A 142 9.19 11.91 7.30
C SER A 142 8.25 11.47 6.17
N ASP A 143 6.93 11.38 6.42
CA ASP A 143 5.93 11.01 5.42
C ASP A 143 5.87 12.03 4.26
N ILE A 144 5.81 11.51 3.04
CA ILE A 144 5.76 12.30 1.81
C ILE A 144 4.47 13.13 1.74
N LEU A 145 3.35 12.65 2.32
CA LEU A 145 2.13 13.44 2.43
C LEU A 145 2.29 14.46 3.53
N GLU A 146 2.85 15.58 3.11
CA GLU A 146 2.99 16.81 3.85
C GLU A 146 1.64 17.53 4.12
N ASN A 147 0.53 16.80 4.23
CA ASN A 147 -0.76 17.41 4.53
C ASN A 147 -0.82 17.89 5.99
N ILE A 148 -1.61 18.92 6.25
CA ILE A 148 -1.70 19.56 7.59
C ILE A 148 -2.16 18.57 8.66
N GLN A 149 -3.01 17.59 8.31
CA GLN A 149 -3.61 16.65 9.26
C GLN A 149 -2.57 15.70 9.89
N PHE A 150 -1.63 15.18 9.10
CA PHE A 150 -0.59 14.25 9.58
C PHE A 150 0.69 14.96 10.03
N LYS A 151 1.02 16.13 9.46
CA LYS A 151 2.18 16.95 9.85
C LYS A 151 2.25 17.25 11.34
N ASP A 152 1.09 17.37 11.98
CA ASP A 152 1.00 17.68 13.40
C ASP A 152 1.32 16.51 14.34
N ILE A 153 1.38 15.27 13.85
CA ILE A 153 1.60 14.09 14.70
C ILE A 153 2.99 14.11 15.33
N LYS A 154 4.04 14.30 14.54
CA LYS A 154 5.42 14.43 15.05
C LYS A 154 5.52 15.58 16.05
N ARG A 155 4.98 16.75 15.70
CA ARG A 155 4.97 17.95 16.56
C ARG A 155 4.25 17.70 17.90
N LYS A 156 3.13 16.97 17.89
CA LYS A 156 2.39 16.58 19.11
C LYS A 156 3.23 15.63 19.96
N LEU A 157 3.89 14.66 19.34
CA LEU A 157 4.76 13.70 20.03
C LEU A 157 5.97 14.39 20.66
N ASP A 158 6.68 15.24 19.90
CA ASP A 158 7.86 15.96 20.37
C ASP A 158 7.54 16.81 21.61
N LYS A 159 6.42 17.56 21.61
CA LYS A 159 5.98 18.35 22.78
C LYS A 159 5.72 17.50 24.02
N LEU A 160 5.18 16.29 23.85
CA LEU A 160 4.92 15.37 24.96
C LEU A 160 6.23 14.75 25.48
N LEU A 161 7.16 14.42 24.57
CA LEU A 161 8.49 13.91 24.92
C LEU A 161 9.28 14.95 25.72
N GLU A 162 9.30 16.21 25.28
CA GLU A 162 9.96 17.31 25.99
C GLU A 162 9.44 17.45 27.43
N LYS A 163 8.11 17.43 27.59
CA LYS A 163 7.45 17.55 28.90
C LYS A 163 7.76 16.41 29.86
N GLU A 164 7.79 15.16 29.38
CA GLU A 164 8.02 13.99 30.25
C GLU A 164 9.48 13.75 30.61
N THR A 165 10.41 14.33 29.85
CA THR A 165 11.84 14.00 29.95
C THR A 165 12.68 15.14 30.54
N ASN A 166 12.04 16.19 31.05
CA ASN A 166 12.67 17.40 31.57
C ASN A 166 13.70 17.98 30.58
N ASN A 167 13.31 18.12 29.31
CA ASN A 167 14.16 18.62 28.20
C ASN A 167 15.34 17.73 27.78
N ASN A 168 15.39 16.45 28.19
CA ASN A 168 16.29 15.50 27.54
C ASN A 168 15.81 15.23 26.10
N THR A 169 16.72 15.26 25.13
CA THR A 169 16.43 15.24 23.69
C THR A 169 16.00 13.84 23.20
N LYS A 170 14.84 13.35 23.66
CA LYS A 170 14.25 12.11 23.13
C LYS A 170 13.54 12.41 21.82
N LYS A 171 13.74 11.56 20.82
CA LYS A 171 13.21 11.79 19.48
C LYS A 171 12.04 10.86 19.17
N ALA A 172 11.19 11.27 18.23
CA ALA A 172 10.10 10.45 17.71
C ALA A 172 10.57 9.06 17.22
N GLU A 173 11.80 8.96 16.72
CA GLU A 173 12.42 7.70 16.30
C GLU A 173 12.62 6.74 17.47
N ASP A 174 13.04 7.23 18.63
CA ASP A 174 13.23 6.41 19.82
C ASP A 174 11.88 5.94 20.37
N TRP A 175 10.88 6.83 20.35
CA TRP A 175 9.51 6.47 20.71
C TRP A 175 8.96 5.38 19.78
N TRP A 176 9.16 5.51 18.46
CA TRP A 176 8.77 4.47 17.50
C TRP A 176 9.44 3.14 17.79
N LYS A 177 10.76 3.11 17.99
CA LYS A 177 11.51 1.87 18.29
C LYS A 177 10.97 1.13 19.51
N VAL A 178 10.53 1.86 20.54
CA VAL A 178 9.95 1.27 21.75
C VAL A 178 8.53 0.74 21.51
N ASN A 179 7.74 1.41 20.66
CA ASN A 179 6.30 1.16 20.56
C ASN A 179 5.87 0.42 19.29
N ASN A 180 6.75 0.24 18.31
CA ASN A 180 6.43 -0.35 17.00
C ASN A 180 5.82 -1.76 17.12
N LYS A 181 6.27 -2.56 18.08
CA LYS A 181 5.75 -3.89 18.36
C LYS A 181 4.29 -3.86 18.80
N SER A 182 3.96 -2.97 19.74
CA SER A 182 2.58 -2.79 20.20
C SER A 182 1.67 -2.29 19.09
N ILE A 183 2.18 -1.41 18.22
CA ILE A 183 1.44 -0.89 17.05
C ILE A 183 1.14 -2.01 16.06
N TRP A 184 2.14 -2.84 15.72
CA TRP A 184 1.95 -3.99 14.85
C TRP A 184 0.95 -5.00 15.44
N ASN A 185 1.10 -5.34 16.72
CA ASN A 185 0.19 -6.25 17.41
C ASN A 185 -1.24 -5.70 17.50
N ALA A 186 -1.41 -4.37 17.60
CA ALA A 186 -2.74 -3.75 17.50
C ALA A 186 -3.35 -3.93 16.10
N MET A 187 -2.56 -3.81 15.02
CA MET A 187 -3.04 -4.13 13.66
C MET A 187 -3.49 -5.59 13.56
N LEU A 188 -2.72 -6.53 14.12
CA LEU A 188 -3.09 -7.94 14.18
C LEU A 188 -4.38 -8.19 14.98
N CYS A 189 -4.56 -7.51 16.12
CA CYS A 189 -5.83 -7.51 16.86
C CYS A 189 -6.99 -7.08 15.98
N GLY A 190 -6.80 -6.00 15.21
CA GLY A 190 -7.78 -5.51 14.25
C GLY A 190 -8.14 -6.54 13.20
N TYR A 191 -7.13 -7.12 12.54
CA TYR A 191 -7.32 -8.16 11.54
C TYR A 191 -8.02 -9.39 12.10
N LYS A 192 -7.67 -9.85 13.31
CA LYS A 192 -8.41 -10.92 13.99
C LYS A 192 -9.88 -10.56 14.19
N LYS A 193 -10.18 -9.32 14.60
CA LYS A 193 -11.56 -8.82 14.74
C LYS A 193 -12.31 -8.69 13.42
N SER A 194 -11.66 -8.80 12.26
CA SER A 194 -12.30 -8.88 10.94
C SER A 194 -12.89 -10.28 10.66
N GLY A 195 -13.81 -10.73 11.52
CA GLY A 195 -14.45 -12.04 11.37
C GLY A 195 -13.76 -13.19 12.12
N ASN A 196 -13.15 -12.92 13.27
CA ASN A 196 -12.49 -13.92 14.15
C ASN A 196 -11.38 -14.72 13.45
N LYS A 197 -10.58 -14.06 12.63
CA LYS A 197 -9.52 -14.70 11.83
C LYS A 197 -8.42 -15.31 12.69
N ILE A 198 -7.88 -16.42 12.23
CA ILE A 198 -6.68 -17.04 12.82
C ILE A 198 -5.46 -16.27 12.33
N ILE A 199 -4.62 -15.84 13.26
CA ILE A 199 -3.34 -15.19 12.96
C ILE A 199 -2.28 -16.29 12.83
N ASP A 200 -1.62 -16.33 11.68
CA ASP A 200 -0.44 -17.17 11.52
C ASP A 200 0.69 -16.67 12.44
N PRO A 201 1.31 -17.52 13.26
CA PRO A 201 2.40 -17.12 14.15
C PRO A 201 3.57 -16.40 13.46
N SER A 202 3.80 -16.64 12.16
CA SER A 202 4.80 -15.92 11.38
C SER A 202 4.52 -14.42 11.29
N TRP A 203 3.26 -14.00 11.40
CA TRP A 203 2.85 -12.58 11.37
C TRP A 203 3.25 -11.85 12.65
N CYS A 204 3.63 -12.57 13.71
CA CYS A 204 4.13 -12.00 14.95
C CYS A 204 5.49 -11.32 14.83
N THR A 205 6.23 -11.64 13.76
CA THR A 205 7.48 -10.96 13.44
C THR A 205 7.15 -9.57 12.91
N ILE A 206 7.67 -8.54 13.59
CA ILE A 206 7.47 -7.16 13.18
C ILE A 206 8.06 -7.00 11.77
N PRO A 207 7.35 -6.34 10.84
CA PRO A 207 7.92 -6.01 9.54
C PRO A 207 9.24 -5.25 9.71
N THR A 208 10.29 -5.68 9.01
CA THR A 208 11.66 -5.20 9.18
C THR A 208 11.78 -3.69 9.00
N THR A 209 12.47 -3.01 9.93
CA THR A 209 12.63 -1.55 9.96
C THR A 209 13.78 -0.99 9.12
N GLU A 210 14.54 -1.83 8.41
CA GLU A 210 15.43 -1.37 7.33
C GLU A 210 14.56 -1.01 6.12
N THR A 211 13.81 0.07 6.28
CA THR A 211 12.69 0.38 5.41
C THR A 211 13.23 1.16 4.21
N PRO A 212 13.09 0.68 2.97
CA PRO A 212 13.43 1.48 1.80
C PRO A 212 12.59 2.77 1.81
N PRO A 213 13.08 3.88 1.23
CA PRO A 213 12.36 5.14 1.16
C PRO A 213 10.87 4.98 0.82
N GLN A 214 9.98 5.77 1.40
CA GLN A 214 8.52 5.57 1.30
C GLN A 214 8.02 5.48 -0.15
N PHE A 215 8.58 6.31 -1.01
CA PHE A 215 8.28 6.28 -2.44
C PHE A 215 8.55 4.91 -3.07
N LEU A 216 9.64 4.22 -2.71
CA LEU A 216 9.96 2.90 -3.25
C LEU A 216 8.98 1.82 -2.78
N ARG A 217 8.45 1.95 -1.55
CA ARG A 217 7.39 1.06 -1.07
C ARG A 217 6.10 1.26 -1.85
N TRP A 218 5.72 2.51 -2.12
CA TRP A 218 4.55 2.81 -2.93
C TRP A 218 4.72 2.32 -4.37
N ILE A 219 5.92 2.42 -4.96
CA ILE A 219 6.20 1.83 -6.28
C ILE A 219 6.04 0.31 -6.25
N LYS A 220 6.53 -0.38 -5.20
CA LYS A 220 6.36 -1.82 -5.04
C LYS A 220 4.88 -2.22 -4.90
N GLU A 221 4.11 -1.47 -4.12
CA GLU A 221 2.66 -1.66 -3.97
C GLU A 221 1.93 -1.43 -5.30
N TRP A 222 2.29 -0.39 -6.06
CA TRP A 222 1.75 -0.11 -7.39
C TRP A 222 2.12 -1.22 -8.38
N GLY A 223 3.40 -1.60 -8.44
CA GLY A 223 3.95 -2.59 -9.36
C GLY A 223 3.30 -3.96 -9.18
N THR A 224 3.07 -4.38 -7.93
CA THR A 224 2.35 -5.61 -7.60
C THR A 224 0.93 -5.59 -8.16
N ASN A 225 0.19 -4.49 -7.96
CA ASN A 225 -1.17 -4.35 -8.46
C ASN A 225 -1.23 -4.31 -10.00
N VAL A 226 -0.30 -3.61 -10.65
CA VAL A 226 -0.18 -3.57 -12.11
C VAL A 226 0.02 -4.96 -12.66
N CYS A 227 0.95 -5.75 -12.11
CA CYS A 227 1.21 -7.09 -12.62
C CYS A 227 0.03 -8.04 -12.43
N ILE A 228 -0.65 -8.00 -11.27
CA ILE A 228 -1.88 -8.78 -11.05
C ILE A 228 -2.96 -8.41 -12.08
N GLN A 229 -3.20 -7.11 -12.30
CA GLN A 229 -4.21 -6.68 -13.27
C GLN A 229 -3.80 -7.01 -14.71
N LYS A 230 -2.52 -6.82 -15.06
CA LYS A 230 -1.99 -7.12 -16.39
C LYS A 230 -2.20 -8.57 -16.78
N GLU A 231 -1.88 -9.49 -15.88
CA GLU A 231 -2.07 -10.93 -16.10
C GLU A 231 -3.56 -11.29 -16.26
N LYS A 232 -4.46 -10.62 -15.54
CA LYS A 232 -5.90 -10.77 -15.73
C LYS A 232 -6.33 -10.35 -17.14
N TYR A 233 -5.88 -9.19 -17.63
CA TYR A 233 -6.18 -8.74 -19.00
C TYR A 233 -5.58 -9.67 -20.06
N LYS A 234 -4.30 -10.08 -19.91
CA LYS A 234 -3.66 -11.07 -20.78
C LYS A 234 -4.47 -12.37 -20.85
N LYS A 235 -4.90 -12.90 -19.70
CA LYS A 235 -5.72 -14.13 -19.63
C LYS A 235 -7.07 -13.96 -20.34
N ASN A 236 -7.74 -12.82 -20.16
CA ASN A 236 -9.02 -12.55 -20.83
C ASN A 236 -8.87 -12.48 -22.35
N VAL A 237 -7.84 -11.78 -22.85
CA VAL A 237 -7.54 -11.71 -24.28
C VAL A 237 -7.22 -13.09 -24.83
N LYS A 238 -6.34 -13.87 -24.19
CA LYS A 238 -6.03 -15.26 -24.60
C LYS A 238 -7.28 -16.13 -24.69
N SER A 239 -8.14 -16.05 -23.69
CA SER A 239 -9.38 -16.85 -23.63
C SER A 239 -10.34 -16.47 -24.76
N LYS A 240 -10.65 -15.17 -24.93
CA LYS A 240 -11.67 -14.70 -25.88
C LYS A 240 -11.19 -14.63 -27.32
N CYS A 241 -9.88 -14.58 -27.56
CA CYS A 241 -9.28 -14.52 -28.90
C CYS A 241 -8.66 -15.84 -29.38
N SER A 242 -8.82 -16.93 -28.61
CA SER A 242 -8.24 -18.25 -28.91
C SER A 242 -8.61 -18.76 -30.31
N ASN A 243 -9.91 -18.73 -30.65
CA ASN A 243 -10.46 -19.24 -31.91
C ASN A 243 -10.51 -18.19 -33.04
N VAL A 244 -10.04 -16.96 -32.81
CA VAL A 244 -10.04 -15.89 -33.80
C VAL A 244 -8.70 -15.87 -34.54
N THR A 245 -8.73 -16.06 -35.86
CA THR A 245 -7.55 -16.02 -36.73
C THR A 245 -7.40 -14.68 -37.45
N ASN A 246 -8.51 -14.10 -37.92
CA ASN A 246 -8.59 -12.75 -38.45
C ASN A 246 -9.90 -12.09 -37.96
N LEU A 247 -9.84 -10.79 -37.71
CA LEU A 247 -11.01 -9.98 -37.41
C LEU A 247 -11.95 -9.96 -38.63
N GLY A 248 -13.23 -10.18 -38.39
CA GLY A 248 -14.27 -10.26 -39.42
C GLY A 248 -14.66 -11.69 -39.82
N ALA A 249 -13.80 -12.69 -39.57
CA ALA A 249 -14.22 -14.09 -39.60
C ALA A 249 -14.93 -14.43 -38.28
N GLN A 250 -16.06 -15.14 -38.32
CA GLN A 250 -16.86 -15.47 -37.13
C GLN A 250 -17.26 -14.22 -36.32
N ALA A 251 -18.25 -13.48 -36.82
CA ALA A 251 -18.58 -12.13 -36.36
C ALA A 251 -18.80 -12.01 -34.83
N SER A 252 -19.37 -13.03 -34.18
CA SER A 252 -19.62 -13.04 -32.73
C SER A 252 -18.34 -13.15 -31.91
N GLU A 253 -17.49 -14.13 -32.21
CA GLU A 253 -16.18 -14.36 -31.59
C GLU A 253 -15.24 -13.18 -31.84
N SER A 254 -15.19 -12.68 -33.08
CA SER A 254 -14.40 -11.51 -33.46
C SER A 254 -14.81 -10.27 -32.66
N THR A 255 -16.11 -10.07 -32.40
CA THR A 255 -16.60 -8.94 -31.59
C THR A 255 -16.17 -9.05 -30.14
N LYS A 256 -16.31 -10.25 -29.52
CA LYS A 256 -15.89 -10.48 -28.13
C LYS A 256 -14.38 -10.30 -27.95
N CYS A 257 -13.59 -10.86 -28.87
CA CYS A 257 -12.13 -10.69 -28.87
C CYS A 257 -11.73 -9.21 -29.00
N THR A 258 -12.32 -8.49 -29.98
CA THR A 258 -12.06 -7.06 -30.18
C THR A 258 -12.39 -6.25 -28.92
N SER A 259 -13.49 -6.58 -28.23
CA SER A 259 -13.86 -5.92 -26.98
C SER A 259 -12.81 -6.11 -25.87
N GLU A 260 -12.30 -7.32 -25.66
CA GLU A 260 -11.26 -7.55 -24.64
C GLU A 260 -9.93 -6.87 -25.00
N ILE A 261 -9.58 -6.82 -26.28
CA ILE A 261 -8.41 -6.08 -26.75
C ILE A 261 -8.56 -4.58 -26.45
N LYS A 262 -9.72 -3.97 -26.76
CA LYS A 262 -9.98 -2.55 -26.43
C LYS A 262 -9.79 -2.27 -24.94
N LYS A 263 -10.36 -3.12 -24.08
CA LYS A 263 -10.21 -2.98 -22.62
C LYS A 263 -8.75 -3.08 -22.19
N TYR A 264 -7.98 -4.01 -22.76
CA TYR A 264 -6.56 -4.14 -22.45
C TYR A 264 -5.73 -2.93 -22.92
N GLN A 265 -6.03 -2.39 -24.11
CA GLN A 265 -5.39 -1.19 -24.63
C GLN A 265 -5.70 0.05 -23.78
N GLU A 266 -6.97 0.25 -23.42
CA GLU A 266 -7.38 1.37 -22.56
C GLU A 266 -6.72 1.31 -21.19
N TRP A 267 -6.69 0.13 -20.58
CA TRP A 267 -5.97 -0.11 -19.33
C TRP A 267 -4.48 0.20 -19.48
N SER A 268 -3.83 -0.37 -20.50
CA SER A 268 -2.39 -0.18 -20.77
C SER A 268 -2.02 1.28 -21.02
N ARG A 269 -2.90 2.04 -21.70
CA ARG A 269 -2.72 3.49 -21.92
C ARG A 269 -2.70 4.26 -20.61
N LYS A 270 -3.64 4.00 -19.71
CA LYS A 270 -3.67 4.69 -18.42
C LYS A 270 -2.45 4.31 -17.56
N ARG A 271 -2.06 3.02 -17.55
CA ARG A 271 -0.95 2.53 -16.74
C ARG A 271 0.42 2.95 -17.27
N SER A 272 0.61 3.04 -18.58
CA SER A 272 1.83 3.56 -19.19
C SER A 272 2.08 5.02 -18.83
N ILE A 273 1.04 5.87 -18.84
CA ILE A 273 1.14 7.27 -18.37
C ILE A 273 1.59 7.32 -16.90
N GLN A 274 0.97 6.52 -16.03
CA GLN A 274 1.40 6.45 -14.63
C GLN A 274 2.85 5.99 -14.51
N TRP A 275 3.23 4.93 -15.22
CA TRP A 275 4.59 4.39 -15.20
C TRP A 275 5.65 5.40 -15.66
N GLU A 276 5.37 6.16 -16.73
CA GLU A 276 6.26 7.21 -17.23
C GLU A 276 6.50 8.25 -16.12
N THR A 277 5.43 8.73 -15.47
CA THR A 277 5.57 9.72 -14.39
C THR A 277 6.29 9.18 -13.15
N ILE A 278 6.04 7.92 -12.76
CA ILE A 278 6.76 7.24 -11.67
C ILE A 278 8.24 7.11 -12.01
N SER A 279 8.55 6.68 -13.23
CA SER A 279 9.92 6.45 -13.70
C SER A 279 10.72 7.75 -13.76
N GLU A 280 10.12 8.84 -14.23
CA GLU A 280 10.72 10.18 -14.17
C GLU A 280 10.99 10.62 -12.73
N ARG A 281 10.04 10.39 -11.83
CA ARG A 281 10.17 10.74 -10.41
C ARG A 281 11.26 9.94 -9.73
N TYR A 282 11.36 8.64 -10.00
CA TYR A 282 12.44 7.78 -9.51
C TYR A 282 13.82 8.34 -9.88
N LYS A 283 14.02 8.70 -11.15
CA LYS A 283 15.29 9.29 -11.63
C LYS A 283 15.66 10.59 -10.89
N LYS A 284 14.67 11.39 -10.50
CA LYS A 284 14.88 12.60 -9.69
C LYS A 284 15.24 12.26 -8.25
N TYR A 285 14.50 11.35 -7.62
CA TYR A 285 14.74 10.95 -6.23
C TYR A 285 16.08 10.23 -6.05
N LYS A 286 16.53 9.44 -7.02
CA LYS A 286 17.86 8.80 -6.99
C LYS A 286 19.03 9.77 -6.83
N ARG A 287 18.83 11.06 -7.14
CA ARG A 287 19.84 12.13 -6.95
C ARG A 287 19.81 12.76 -5.56
N MET A 288 18.86 12.36 -4.70
CA MET A 288 18.70 12.88 -3.34
C MET A 288 19.43 11.99 -2.33
N ASP A 289 19.86 12.57 -1.22
CA ASP A 289 20.62 11.85 -0.18
C ASP A 289 19.87 10.66 0.41
N GLU A 290 18.54 10.74 0.52
CA GLU A 290 17.69 9.64 1.01
C GLU A 290 17.81 8.37 0.13
N PHE A 291 18.15 8.53 -1.15
CA PHE A 291 18.23 7.44 -2.12
C PHE A 291 19.67 7.07 -2.50
N LYS A 292 20.68 7.65 -1.85
CA LYS A 292 22.10 7.42 -2.20
C LYS A 292 22.53 5.94 -2.15
N ASN A 293 21.85 5.14 -1.33
CA ASN A 293 22.12 3.71 -1.16
C ASN A 293 21.32 2.83 -2.15
N VAL A 294 20.44 3.42 -2.95
CA VAL A 294 19.62 2.71 -3.95
C VAL A 294 20.47 2.51 -5.20
N LYS A 295 20.86 1.27 -5.47
CA LYS A 295 21.83 0.92 -6.52
C LYS A 295 21.20 0.91 -7.90
N GLU A 296 19.94 0.50 -8.00
CA GLU A 296 19.26 0.14 -9.23
C GLU A 296 19.05 1.38 -10.10
N PRO A 297 19.45 1.35 -11.38
CA PRO A 297 19.54 2.56 -12.20
C PRO A 297 18.19 3.22 -12.49
N ASP A 298 17.11 2.43 -12.50
CA ASP A 298 15.76 2.88 -12.74
C ASP A 298 14.71 2.06 -11.96
N ALA A 299 13.46 2.51 -12.03
CA ALA A 299 12.36 1.90 -11.30
C ALA A 299 12.04 0.46 -11.77
N ASN A 300 12.33 0.11 -13.02
CA ASN A 300 12.09 -1.23 -13.55
C ASN A 300 13.07 -2.23 -12.91
N GLU A 301 14.36 -1.91 -12.93
CA GLU A 301 15.39 -2.73 -12.29
C GLU A 301 15.18 -2.81 -10.76
N TYR A 302 14.78 -1.71 -10.12
CA TYR A 302 14.40 -1.74 -8.71
C TYR A 302 13.26 -2.73 -8.43
N LEU A 303 12.19 -2.70 -9.24
CA LEU A 303 11.07 -3.61 -9.05
C LEU A 303 11.43 -5.07 -9.32
N LYS A 304 12.27 -5.34 -10.32
CA LYS A 304 12.78 -6.69 -10.61
C LYS A 304 13.57 -7.27 -9.42
N GLU A 305 14.47 -6.48 -8.84
CA GLU A 305 15.32 -6.94 -7.74
C GLU A 305 14.57 -7.05 -6.40
N HIS A 306 13.69 -6.09 -6.09
CA HIS A 306 13.11 -5.93 -4.74
C HIS A 306 11.65 -6.37 -4.62
N CYS A 307 11.03 -6.81 -5.71
CA CYS A 307 9.65 -7.26 -5.72
C CYS A 307 9.46 -8.46 -6.64
N SER A 308 9.46 -9.67 -6.07
CA SER A 308 9.25 -10.93 -6.82
C SER A 308 7.90 -11.04 -7.54
N LYS A 309 6.90 -10.22 -7.17
CA LYS A 309 5.57 -10.17 -7.81
C LYS A 309 5.41 -9.06 -8.85
N CYS A 310 6.43 -8.22 -9.00
CA CYS A 310 6.47 -7.09 -9.91
C CYS A 310 7.17 -7.33 -11.26
N PRO A 311 7.90 -8.43 -11.53
CA PRO A 311 8.39 -8.67 -12.88
C PRO A 311 7.18 -9.02 -13.75
N CYS A 312 6.77 -8.10 -14.63
CA CYS A 312 5.70 -8.35 -15.60
C CYS A 312 5.84 -7.54 -16.90
N GLY A 313 6.96 -6.84 -17.10
CA GLY A 313 7.19 -5.90 -18.18
C GLY A 313 6.33 -4.64 -18.06
N TYR A 314 6.94 -3.49 -17.78
CA TYR A 314 6.20 -2.21 -17.70
C TYR A 314 6.23 -1.41 -19.01
N ASN A 315 7.27 -1.60 -19.82
CA ASN A 315 7.51 -0.83 -21.04
C ASN A 315 6.61 -1.27 -22.22
N ASP A 316 6.22 -2.55 -22.27
CA ASP A 316 5.34 -3.09 -23.30
C ASP A 316 3.90 -2.55 -23.20
N MET A 317 3.49 -2.00 -22.05
CA MET A 317 2.21 -1.30 -21.89
C MET A 317 2.10 -0.13 -22.87
N LYS A 318 3.21 0.51 -23.24
CA LYS A 318 3.24 1.58 -24.23
C LYS A 318 3.08 1.03 -25.65
N GLU A 319 3.67 -0.11 -25.94
CA GLU A 319 3.62 -0.76 -27.26
C GLU A 319 2.19 -1.13 -27.65
N ILE A 320 1.42 -1.64 -26.70
CA ILE A 320 0.00 -2.00 -26.87
C ILE A 320 -0.86 -0.80 -27.29
N THR A 321 -0.43 0.42 -26.95
CA THR A 321 -1.20 1.66 -27.15
C THR A 321 -0.96 2.34 -28.50
N LYS A 322 0.02 1.86 -29.28
CA LYS A 322 0.35 2.44 -30.60
C LYS A 322 -0.78 2.26 -31.63
N TYR A 323 -1.63 1.27 -31.44
CA TYR A 323 -2.72 0.94 -32.36
C TYR A 323 -4.01 1.70 -32.00
N THR A 324 -4.32 2.75 -32.75
CA THR A 324 -5.57 3.53 -32.61
C THR A 324 -6.78 2.81 -33.20
N ASN A 325 -6.59 2.02 -34.26
CA ASN A 325 -7.60 1.15 -34.86
C ASN A 325 -7.20 -0.31 -34.71
N ILE A 326 -8.13 -1.15 -34.22
CA ILE A 326 -7.91 -2.60 -34.09
C ILE A 326 -8.18 -3.26 -35.45
N GLY A 327 -7.21 -3.13 -36.36
CA GLY A 327 -7.13 -3.91 -37.58
C GLY A 327 -6.48 -5.27 -37.35
N ASN A 328 -6.41 -6.10 -38.40
CA ASN A 328 -5.80 -7.43 -38.33
C ASN A 328 -4.33 -7.42 -37.89
N GLU A 329 -3.58 -6.36 -38.23
CA GLU A 329 -2.19 -6.19 -37.81
C GLU A 329 -2.08 -5.97 -36.30
N ALA A 330 -2.82 -4.98 -35.76
CA ALA A 330 -2.90 -4.71 -34.34
C ALA A 330 -3.35 -5.94 -33.54
N PHE A 331 -4.33 -6.67 -34.07
CA PHE A 331 -4.81 -7.92 -33.49
C PHE A 331 -3.69 -8.97 -33.34
N LYS A 332 -2.95 -9.24 -34.42
CA LYS A 332 -1.86 -10.24 -34.39
C LYS A 332 -0.77 -9.85 -33.40
N GLN A 333 -0.35 -8.59 -33.43
CA GLN A 333 0.67 -8.04 -32.52
C GLN A 333 0.25 -8.16 -31.05
N ILE A 334 -0.96 -7.74 -30.70
CA ILE A 334 -1.46 -7.84 -29.32
C ILE A 334 -1.62 -9.31 -28.91
N LYS A 335 -2.07 -10.18 -29.82
CA LYS A 335 -2.19 -11.63 -29.56
C LYS A 335 -0.82 -12.28 -29.29
N GLU A 336 0.23 -11.85 -29.97
CA GLU A 336 1.61 -12.27 -29.70
C GLU A 336 2.10 -11.74 -28.35
N GLN A 337 1.91 -10.45 -28.08
CA GLN A 337 2.35 -9.81 -26.83
C GLN A 337 1.71 -10.41 -25.58
N VAL A 338 0.42 -10.80 -25.63
CA VAL A 338 -0.21 -11.43 -24.46
C VAL A 338 0.43 -12.78 -24.14
N ASN A 339 1.02 -13.47 -25.12
CA ASN A 339 1.69 -14.76 -24.94
C ASN A 339 3.11 -14.65 -24.39
N ILE A 340 3.74 -13.48 -24.46
CA ILE A 340 5.06 -13.25 -23.86
C ILE A 340 4.92 -13.40 -22.33
N PRO A 341 5.74 -14.25 -21.67
CA PRO A 341 5.76 -14.35 -20.23
C PRO A 341 6.12 -13.01 -19.56
N ALA A 342 5.80 -12.90 -18.28
CA ALA A 342 6.34 -11.83 -17.46
C ALA A 342 7.89 -11.92 -17.42
N GLU A 343 8.57 -10.83 -17.79
CA GLU A 343 10.03 -10.65 -17.65
C GLU A 343 10.44 -10.39 -16.20
#